data_AF-A0A7C0V1M1-F1
#
_entry.id   AF-A0A7C0V1M1-F1
#
_cell.length_a   1.000
_cell.length_b   1.000
_cell.length_c   1.000
_cell.angle_alpha   90.00
_cell.angle_beta   90.00
_cell.angle_gamma   90.00
#
_symmetry.space_group_name_H-M   'P 1'
#
loop_
_entity.id
_entity.type
_entity.pdbx_description
1 polymer ?
#
loop_
_entity_poly.entity_id
_entity_poly.type
_entity_poly.pdbx_seq_one_letter_code
_entity_poly.pdbx_strand_id
1 'polypeptide(L)' 'RREFQIVNLDALNRLEGVTKITPELLYEKKLIRKRNLPVKILGDGQLSKALEVSAHAFSKSAAEKIESIGGKTILL' A
#
# COMPACT_ATOMS: atom_id res chain seq x y z
N ARG A 1 12.66 18.24 3.92
CA ARG A 1 11.29 17.66 4.03
C ARG A 1 11.38 16.24 3.49
N ARG A 2 11.00 15.20 4.24
CA ARG A 2 10.90 13.84 3.66
C ARG A 2 9.62 13.79 2.83
N GLU A 3 9.76 13.74 1.52
CA GLU A 3 8.63 13.59 0.59
C GLU A 3 8.23 12.12 0.58
N PHE A 4 7.14 11.81 1.30
CA PHE A 4 6.52 10.50 1.24
C PHE A 4 5.43 10.49 0.18
N GLN A 5 5.38 9.41 -0.59
CA GLN A 5 4.27 9.17 -1.50
C GLN A 5 3.15 8.49 -0.75
N ILE A 6 2.00 9.15 -0.74
CA ILE A 6 0.83 8.69 -0.02
C ILE A 6 0.03 7.77 -0.93
N VAL A 7 -0.27 6.56 -0.44
CA VAL A 7 -1.14 5.60 -1.13
C VAL A 7 -2.23 5.15 -0.15
N ASN A 8 -3.48 5.19 -0.61
CA ASN A 8 -4.65 4.80 0.18
C ASN A 8 -5.06 3.35 -0.12
N LEU A 9 -5.76 2.71 0.81
CA LEU A 9 -6.25 1.34 0.62
C LEU A 9 -7.25 1.23 -0.54
N ASP A 10 -8.07 2.25 -0.80
CA ASP A 10 -8.98 2.27 -1.96
C ASP A 10 -8.24 2.03 -3.29
N ALA A 11 -7.08 2.67 -3.44
CA ALA A 11 -6.26 2.55 -4.62
C ALA A 11 -5.67 1.14 -4.77
N LEU A 12 -5.36 0.49 -3.65
CA LEU A 12 -4.92 -0.92 -3.63
C LEU A 12 -6.08 -1.87 -3.95
N ASN A 13 -7.28 -1.58 -3.46
CA ASN A 13 -8.46 -2.40 -3.68
C ASN A 13 -8.89 -2.45 -5.16
N ARG A 14 -8.60 -1.39 -5.93
CA ARG A 14 -8.81 -1.34 -7.39
C ARG A 14 -7.86 -2.26 -8.18
N LEU A 15 -6.79 -2.75 -7.56
CA LEU A 15 -5.86 -3.66 -8.21
C LEU A 15 -6.45 -5.07 -8.19
N GLU A 16 -7.11 -5.44 -9.28
CA GLU A 16 -7.64 -6.80 -9.43
C GLU A 16 -6.55 -7.80 -9.80
N GLY A 17 -6.60 -8.98 -9.18
CA GLY A 17 -5.67 -10.08 -9.46
C GLY A 17 -4.25 -9.89 -8.93
N VAL A 18 -3.96 -8.80 -8.23
CA VAL A 18 -2.65 -8.56 -7.61
C VAL A 18 -2.73 -8.93 -6.15
N THR A 19 -1.90 -9.86 -5.69
CA THR A 19 -1.79 -10.25 -4.28
C THR A 19 -0.58 -9.62 -3.59
N LYS A 20 0.46 -9.25 -4.35
CA LYS A 20 1.68 -8.61 -3.86
C LYS A 20 1.79 -7.18 -4.35
N ILE A 21 1.73 -6.24 -3.42
CA ILE A 21 1.86 -4.81 -3.66
C ILE A 21 3.29 -4.41 -3.30
N THR A 22 4.14 -4.27 -4.31
CA THR A 22 5.50 -3.74 -4.20
C THR A 22 5.56 -2.30 -4.68
N PRO A 23 6.56 -1.49 -4.24
CA PRO A 23 6.74 -0.13 -4.77
C PRO A 23 6.93 -0.11 -6.30
N GLU A 24 7.52 -1.15 -6.88
CA GLU A 24 7.65 -1.30 -8.34
C GLU A 24 6.28 -1.44 -9.01
N LEU A 25 5.43 -2.34 -8.50
CA LEU A 25 4.09 -2.54 -9.04
C LEU A 25 3.20 -1.30 -8.85
N LEU A 26 3.34 -0.60 -7.72
CA LEU A 26 2.68 0.69 -7.50
C LEU A 26 3.12 1.73 -8.54
N TYR A 27 4.38 1.70 -8.96
CA TYR A 27 4.90 2.61 -9.98
C TYR A 27 4.37 2.23 -11.37
N GLU A 28 4.37 0.95 -11.73
CA GLU A 28 3.80 0.46 -12.99
C GLU A 28 2.30 0.79 -13.12
N LYS A 29 1.56 0.65 -12.02
CA LYS A 29 0.13 1.00 -11.92
C LYS A 29 -0.10 2.51 -11.79
N LYS A 30 0.96 3.33 -11.84
CA LYS A 30 0.93 4.80 -11.73
C LYS A 30 0.30 5.31 -10.42
N LEU A 31 0.29 4.50 -9.37
CA LEU A 31 -0.15 4.87 -8.02
C LEU A 31 0.91 5.70 -7.29
N ILE A 32 2.17 5.50 -7.64
CA ILE A 32 3.29 6.35 -7.20
C ILE A 32 4.00 6.95 -8.41
N ARG A 33 4.55 8.15 -8.25
CA ARG A 33 5.25 8.89 -9.30
C ARG A 33 6.74 8.55 -9.40
N LYS A 34 7.36 8.10 -8.31
CA LYS A 34 8.80 7.79 -8.27
C LYS A 34 9.05 6.51 -7.47
N ARG A 35 9.77 5.55 -8.04
CA ARG A 35 10.19 4.33 -7.31
C ARG A 35 11.18 4.62 -6.16
N ASN A 36 11.98 5.68 -6.27
CA ASN A 36 13.03 6.03 -5.30
C ASN A 36 12.54 6.86 -4.11
N LEU A 37 11.25 7.21 -4.05
CA LEU A 37 10.71 7.97 -2.93
C LEU A 37 10.02 7.01 -1.93
N PRO A 38 10.18 7.24 -0.62
CA PRO A 38 9.57 6.39 0.38
C PRO A 38 8.05 6.45 0.28
N VAL A 39 7.41 5.30 0.39
CA VAL A 39 5.96 5.15 0.26
C VAL A 39 5.34 5.03 1.64
N LYS A 40 4.29 5.81 1.90
CA LYS A 40 3.47 5.75 3.11
C LYS A 40 2.06 5.28 2.76
N ILE A 41 1.64 4.17 3.35
CA ILE A 41 0.28 3.65 3.21
C ILE A 41 -0.62 4.26 4.27
N LEU A 42 -1.74 4.84 3.85
CA LEU A 42 -2.79 5.33 4.72
C LEU A 42 -4.02 4.42 4.66
N GLY A 43 -4.72 4.32 5.78
CA GLY A 43 -5.87 3.43 5.97
C GLY A 43 -7.18 3.98 5.39
N ASP A 44 -7.11 4.85 4.40
CA ASP A 44 -8.28 5.49 3.79
C ASP A 44 -8.87 4.57 2.71
N GLY A 45 -10.18 4.34 2.77
CA GLY A 45 -10.89 3.34 1.96
C GLY A 45 -11.06 1.97 2.62
N GLN A 46 -11.68 1.05 1.90
CA GLN A 46 -11.90 -0.33 2.33
C GLN A 46 -11.04 -1.27 1.50
N LEU A 47 -10.48 -2.28 2.16
CA LEU A 47 -9.72 -3.33 1.52
C LEU A 47 -10.51 -4.63 1.72
N SER A 48 -11.01 -5.21 0.63
CA SER A 48 -11.82 -6.43 0.70
C SER A 48 -11.02 -7.70 0.37
N LYS A 49 -9.75 -7.54 -0.01
CA LYS A 49 -8.87 -8.63 -0.44
C LYS A 49 -7.63 -8.68 0.44
N ALA A 50 -7.26 -9.87 0.90
CA ALA A 50 -6.00 -10.09 1.59
C ALA A 50 -4.83 -9.84 0.62
N LEU A 51 -4.03 -8.80 0.90
CA LEU A 51 -2.88 -8.40 0.08
C LEU A 51 -1.61 -8.36 0.93
N GLU A 52 -0.48 -8.69 0.31
CA GLU A 52 0.85 -8.51 0.87
C GLU A 52 1.39 -7.14 0.42
N VAL A 53 1.48 -6.17 1.32
CA VAL A 53 1.84 -4.78 1.00
C VAL A 53 3.23 -4.44 1.52
N SER A 54 4.14 -4.09 0.61
CA SER A 54 5.51 -3.66 0.93
C SER A 54 5.65 -2.14 0.80
N ALA A 55 5.96 -1.45 1.90
CA ALA A 55 6.14 0.00 1.92
C ALA A 55 7.09 0.45 3.04
N HIS A 56 7.54 1.71 2.98
CA HIS A 56 8.49 2.27 3.94
C HIS A 56 7.82 2.78 5.22
N ALA A 57 6.50 3.01 5.16
CA ALA A 57 5.72 3.46 6.30
C ALA A 57 4.25 3.03 6.15
N PHE A 58 3.63 2.67 7.27
CA PHE A 58 2.21 2.37 7.36
C PHE A 58 1.58 3.20 8.48
N SER A 59 0.39 3.74 8.24
CA SER A 59 -0.42 4.30 9.31
C SER A 59 -1.06 3.18 10.14
N LYS A 60 -1.35 3.46 11.42
CA LYS A 60 -1.99 2.51 12.35
C LYS A 60 -3.24 1.87 11.74
N SER A 61 -4.19 2.70 11.29
CA SER A 61 -5.41 2.22 10.65
C SER A 61 -5.19 1.45 9.34
N ALA A 62 -4.07 1.66 8.65
CA ALA A 62 -3.75 0.89 7.45
C ALA A 62 -3.29 -0.52 7.82
N ALA A 63 -2.36 -0.63 8.78
CA ALA A 63 -1.89 -1.91 9.28
C ALA A 63 -3.06 -2.74 9.84
N GLU A 64 -3.88 -2.14 10.71
CA GLU A 64 -5.03 -2.81 11.32
C GLU A 64 -6.02 -3.35 10.26
N LYS A 65 -6.35 -2.55 9.23
CA LYS A 65 -7.24 -2.99 8.16
C LYS A 65 -6.64 -4.11 7.31
N ILE A 66 -5.35 -4.04 7.01
CA ILE A 66 -4.65 -5.07 6.23
C ILE A 66 -4.58 -6.37 7.03
N GLU A 67 -4.24 -6.32 8.32
CA GLU A 67 -4.17 -7.49 9.18
C GLU A 67 -5.56 -8.09 9.45
N SER A 68 -6.60 -7.26 9.60
CA SER A 68 -7.97 -7.72 9.87
C SER A 68 -8.59 -8.56 8.76
N ILE A 69 -8.10 -8.44 7.53
CA ILE A 69 -8.53 -9.26 6.39
C ILE A 69 -7.55 -10.39 6.07
N GLY A 70 -6.55 -10.62 6.94
CA GLY A 70 -5.50 -11.62 6.73
C GLY A 70 -4.44 -11.22 5.70
N GLY A 71 -4.33 -9.93 5.38
CA GLY A 71 -3.24 -9.39 4.59
C GLY A 71 -1.95 -9.26 5.42
N LYS A 72 -0.84 -8.95 4.73
CA LYS A 72 0.48 -8.91 5.35
C LYS A 72 1.17 -7.58 5.03
N THR A 73 1.67 -6.90 6.05
CA THR A 73 2.46 -5.67 5.86
C THR A 73 3.94 -6.00 5.95
N ILE A 74 4.71 -5.55 4.95
CA ILE A 74 6.16 -5.68 4.88
C ILE A 74 6.75 -4.28 4.94
N LEU A 75 7.47 -3.98 6.02
CA LEU A 75 8.23 -2.75 6.14
C LEU A 75 9.54 -2.88 5.35
N LEU A 76 9.77 -1.95 4.43
CA LEU A 76 11.01 -1.80 3.65
C LEU A 76 11.94 -0.75 4.26
#